data_AF-A0A1J5HVG2-F1
#
_entry.id   AF-A0A1J5HVG2-F1
#
_cell.length_a   1.000
_cell.length_b   1.000
_cell.length_c   1.000
_cell.angle_alpha   90.00
_cell.angle_beta   90.00
_cell.angle_gamma   90.00
#
_symmetry.space_group_name_H-M   'P 1'
#
loop_
_entity.id
_entity.type
_entity.pdbx_description
1 polymer ?
#
loop_
_entity_poly.entity_id
_entity_poly.type
_entity_poly.pdbx_seq_one_letter_code
_entity_poly.pdbx_strand_id
1 'polypeptide(L)'
;MAKILVIDDERSIRNTLKDILEFEKHTVLLAENGKIGLEIIQNTKLDLIFSDIKMPEMDGMELLNALRELQIESPIVMISGHGNIETAVESIKKGAFDFIEKPIDLNRLLVTVRNALDKSILVAETKILKKKVAKHHQMIGQSEAIQKVRNMIERVAPTDARVLITGDNGTGKEVVARLLYEGSHRNEAPYVEVNCAAIPTELIESELFGHEKGAFTSAIKQRIGKFEQADGGTIFLDEIGDMSLSAQTKVLRVLQENELTR
;
A
#
# COMPACT_ATOMS: atom_id res chain seq x y z
N MET A 1 -18.63 13.66 1.72
CA MET A 1 -19.93 13.24 2.29
C MET A 1 -19.92 11.73 2.29
N ALA A 2 -19.80 11.12 3.47
CA ALA A 2 -19.65 9.68 3.64
C ALA A 2 -20.97 9.04 4.07
N LYS A 3 -21.20 7.79 3.68
CA LYS A 3 -22.34 6.97 4.10
C LYS A 3 -21.91 6.04 5.22
N ILE A 4 -22.40 6.31 6.42
CA ILE A 4 -21.98 5.64 7.65
C ILE A 4 -23.14 4.79 8.18
N LEU A 5 -22.88 3.55 8.56
CA LEU A 5 -23.85 2.70 9.24
C LEU A 5 -23.52 2.64 10.73
N VAL A 6 -24.51 2.84 11.59
CA VAL A 6 -24.40 2.67 13.04
C VAL A 6 -25.29 1.50 13.47
N ILE A 7 -24.68 0.51 14.12
CA ILE A 7 -25.31 -0.72 14.59
C ILE A 7 -25.14 -0.78 16.10
N ASP A 8 -26.23 -0.66 16.84
CA ASP A 8 -26.25 -0.68 18.30
C ASP A 8 -27.67 -1.06 18.74
N ASP A 9 -27.87 -1.80 19.82
CA ASP A 9 -29.21 -2.17 20.30
C ASP A 9 -29.86 -1.05 21.12
N GLU A 10 -29.06 -0.16 21.70
CA GLU A 10 -29.53 1.00 22.44
C GLU A 10 -29.96 2.15 21.52
N ARG A 11 -31.26 2.44 21.52
CA ARG A 11 -31.84 3.52 20.70
C ARG A 11 -31.27 4.90 21.03
N SER A 12 -30.97 5.16 22.30
CA SER A 12 -30.33 6.40 22.76
C SER A 12 -29.00 6.64 22.05
N ILE A 13 -28.14 5.61 22.03
CA ILE A 13 -26.80 5.68 21.44
C ILE A 13 -26.88 5.83 19.93
N ARG A 14 -27.76 5.05 19.26
CA ARG A 14 -28.02 5.19 17.82
C ARG A 14 -28.38 6.63 17.45
N ASN A 15 -29.29 7.25 18.20
CA ASN A 15 -29.73 8.61 17.95
C ASN A 15 -28.63 9.63 18.21
N THR A 16 -27.89 9.50 19.31
CA THR A 16 -26.77 10.40 19.61
C THR A 16 -25.68 10.35 18.53
N LEU A 17 -25.30 9.15 18.10
CA LEU A 17 -24.32 8.99 17.00
C LEU A 17 -24.85 9.55 15.69
N LYS A 18 -26.13 9.34 15.39
CA LYS A 18 -26.78 9.92 14.21
C LYS A 18 -26.69 11.45 14.24
N ASP A 19 -27.11 12.09 15.33
CA ASP A 19 -27.13 13.54 15.46
C ASP A 19 -25.72 14.14 15.28
N ILE A 20 -24.71 13.52 15.90
CA ILE A 20 -23.31 13.95 15.78
C ILE A 20 -22.81 13.83 14.33
N LEU A 21 -23.03 12.69 13.69
CA LEU A 21 -22.51 12.42 12.34
C LEU A 21 -23.27 13.19 11.26
N GLU A 22 -24.57 13.41 11.42
CA GLU A 22 -25.37 14.26 10.52
C GLU A 22 -25.00 15.74 10.66
N PHE A 23 -24.62 16.20 11.86
CA PHE A 23 -24.08 17.55 12.06
C PHE A 23 -22.80 17.78 11.24
N GLU A 24 -21.95 16.76 11.12
CA GLU A 24 -20.77 16.74 10.25
C GLU A 24 -21.08 16.46 8.76
N LYS A 25 -22.36 16.54 8.36
CA LYS A 25 -22.85 16.37 6.98
C LYS A 25 -22.59 14.98 6.40
N HIS A 26 -22.60 13.94 7.23
CA HIS A 26 -22.59 12.55 6.78
C HIS A 26 -24.01 12.00 6.63
N THR A 27 -24.18 10.97 5.79
CA THR A 27 -25.43 10.24 5.67
C THR A 27 -25.38 9.03 6.60
N VAL A 28 -26.27 8.98 7.59
CA VAL A 28 -26.26 7.93 8.60
C VAL A 28 -27.40 6.94 8.36
N LEU A 29 -27.06 5.66 8.30
CA LEU A 29 -28.01 4.56 8.38
C LEU A 29 -27.94 3.94 9.78
N LEU A 30 -29.07 3.46 10.28
CA LEU A 30 -29.18 2.86 11.61
C LEU A 30 -29.65 1.40 11.49
N ALA A 31 -29.06 0.53 12.31
CA ALA A 31 -29.51 -0.85 12.49
C ALA A 31 -29.55 -1.19 13.99
N GLU A 32 -30.52 -1.99 14.40
CA GLU A 32 -30.76 -2.31 15.81
C GLU A 32 -30.03 -3.58 16.27
N ASN A 33 -29.46 -4.35 15.34
CA ASN A 33 -28.68 -5.54 15.62
C ASN A 33 -27.74 -5.89 14.44
N GLY A 34 -26.81 -6.82 14.65
CA GLY A 34 -25.82 -7.23 13.65
C GLY A 34 -26.45 -7.82 12.38
N LYS A 35 -27.60 -8.48 12.48
CA LYS A 35 -28.29 -9.12 11.35
C LYS A 35 -28.87 -8.10 10.37
N ILE A 36 -29.61 -7.11 10.88
CA ILE A 36 -30.13 -5.98 10.09
C ILE A 36 -28.95 -5.18 9.52
N GLY A 37 -27.89 -4.99 10.31
CA GLY A 37 -26.67 -4.34 9.86
C GLY A 37 -26.05 -5.05 8.66
N LEU A 38 -25.91 -6.37 8.71
CA LEU A 38 -25.36 -7.19 7.63
C LEU A 38 -26.20 -7.09 6.34
N GLU A 39 -27.53 -7.13 6.44
CA GLU A 39 -28.42 -6.95 5.28
C GLU A 39 -28.22 -5.58 4.62
N ILE A 40 -28.05 -4.51 5.40
CA ILE A 40 -27.78 -3.17 4.86
C ILE A 40 -26.41 -3.14 4.16
N ILE A 41 -25.38 -3.72 4.79
CA ILE A 41 -24.01 -3.76 4.26
C ILE A 41 -23.95 -4.50 2.91
N GLN A 42 -24.73 -5.57 2.74
CA GLN A 42 -24.78 -6.33 1.49
C GLN A 42 -25.48 -5.57 0.36
N ASN A 43 -26.50 -4.77 0.69
CA ASN A 43 -27.30 -4.06 -0.31
C ASN A 43 -26.79 -2.64 -0.60
N THR A 44 -25.93 -2.10 0.26
CA THR A 44 -25.50 -0.70 0.19
C THR A 44 -23.99 -0.60 0.40
N LYS A 45 -23.31 0.11 -0.51
CA LYS A 45 -21.92 0.48 -0.30
C LYS A 45 -21.80 1.53 0.81
N LEU A 46 -21.04 1.21 1.85
CA LEU A 46 -20.81 2.05 3.03
C LEU A 46 -19.35 2.47 3.10
N ASP A 47 -19.10 3.66 3.63
CA ASP A 47 -17.74 4.21 3.78
C ASP A 47 -17.17 3.93 5.17
N LEU A 48 -18.03 3.72 6.18
CA LEU A 48 -17.66 3.43 7.56
C LEU A 48 -18.81 2.70 8.27
N ILE A 49 -18.48 1.73 9.13
CA ILE A 49 -19.44 1.00 9.95
C ILE A 49 -19.04 1.17 11.42
N PHE A 50 -19.99 1.55 12.26
CA PHE A 50 -19.91 1.45 13.71
C PHE A 50 -20.75 0.28 14.18
N SER A 51 -20.19 -0.58 15.03
CA SER A 51 -20.93 -1.72 15.60
C SER A 51 -20.67 -1.82 17.09
N ASP A 52 -21.72 -1.93 17.91
CA ASP A 52 -21.56 -2.43 19.27
C ASP A 52 -21.05 -3.88 19.22
N ILE A 53 -20.23 -4.24 20.21
CA ILE A 53 -19.77 -5.61 20.41
C ILE A 53 -20.91 -6.48 20.93
N LYS A 54 -21.70 -6.01 21.89
CA LYS A 54 -22.75 -6.81 22.53
C LYS A 54 -24.10 -6.39 22.00
N MET A 55 -24.70 -7.22 21.16
CA MET A 55 -26.02 -6.99 20.60
C MET A 55 -26.82 -8.31 20.59
N PRO A 56 -28.16 -8.26 20.65
CA PRO A 56 -29.00 -9.44 20.50
C PRO A 56 -28.93 -9.99 19.06
N GLU A 57 -29.29 -11.27 18.92
CA GLU A 57 -29.27 -12.06 17.67
C GLU A 57 -27.89 -12.33 17.08
N MET A 58 -27.21 -11.28 16.63
CA MET A 58 -25.88 -11.35 16.03
C MET A 58 -25.01 -10.27 16.67
N ASP A 59 -23.93 -10.69 17.30
CA ASP A 59 -23.03 -9.78 18.01
C ASP A 59 -22.04 -9.08 17.06
N GLY A 60 -21.35 -8.05 17.56
CA GLY A 60 -20.43 -7.27 16.72
C GLY A 60 -19.21 -8.07 16.25
N MET A 61 -18.77 -9.08 17.01
CA MET A 61 -17.61 -9.90 16.67
C MET A 61 -17.97 -10.95 15.61
N GLU A 62 -19.17 -11.51 15.70
CA GLU A 62 -19.78 -12.34 14.65
C GLU A 62 -19.96 -11.53 13.37
N LEU A 63 -20.44 -10.29 13.48
CA LEU A 63 -20.55 -9.39 12.33
C LEU A 63 -19.19 -9.13 11.68
N LEU A 64 -18.16 -8.82 12.48
CA LEU A 64 -16.80 -8.60 11.99
C LEU A 64 -16.27 -9.82 11.21
N ASN A 65 -16.50 -11.03 11.72
CA ASN A 65 -16.10 -12.26 11.02
C ASN A 65 -16.86 -12.43 9.70
N ALA A 66 -18.18 -12.23 9.70
CA ALA A 66 -18.99 -12.33 8.48
C ALA A 66 -18.56 -11.33 7.40
N LEU A 67 -18.24 -10.09 7.80
CA LEU A 67 -17.75 -9.07 6.88
C LEU A 67 -16.40 -9.44 6.26
N ARG A 68 -15.53 -10.07 7.05
CA ARG A 68 -14.25 -10.57 6.57
C ARG A 68 -14.41 -11.72 5.57
N GLU A 69 -15.30 -12.67 5.84
CA GLU A 69 -15.60 -13.78 4.93
C GLU A 69 -16.20 -13.28 3.60
N LEU A 70 -17.05 -12.27 3.66
CA LEU A 70 -17.66 -11.62 2.49
C LEU A 70 -16.72 -10.62 1.79
N GLN A 71 -15.48 -10.45 2.27
CA GLN A 71 -14.49 -9.51 1.74
C GLN A 71 -15.00 -8.07 1.63
N ILE A 72 -15.77 -7.61 2.62
CA ILE A 72 -16.25 -6.22 2.69
C ILE A 72 -15.06 -5.31 3.04
N GLU A 73 -14.79 -4.33 2.18
CA GLU A 73 -13.64 -3.41 2.31
C GLU A 73 -13.90 -2.23 3.26
N SER A 74 -15.15 -1.99 3.64
CA SER A 74 -15.54 -0.86 4.48
C SER A 74 -14.91 -1.00 5.88
N PRO A 75 -14.22 0.04 6.39
CA PRO A 75 -13.67 0.01 7.74
C PRO A 75 -14.79 -0.11 8.77
N ILE A 76 -14.58 -0.97 9.77
CA ILE A 76 -15.50 -1.17 10.89
C ILE A 76 -14.85 -0.75 12.20
N VAL A 77 -15.55 0.07 12.97
CA VAL A 77 -15.15 0.55 14.29
C VAL A 77 -16.04 -0.10 15.32
N MET A 78 -15.43 -0.77 16.28
CA MET A 78 -16.14 -1.48 17.33
C MET A 78 -16.39 -0.55 18.51
N ILE A 79 -17.62 -0.54 19.04
CA ILE A 79 -18.02 0.25 20.20
C ILE A 79 -18.33 -0.71 21.35
N SER A 80 -17.92 -0.44 22.58
CA SER A 80 -18.37 -1.26 23.71
C SER A 80 -18.35 -0.51 25.04
N GLY A 81 -19.36 -0.73 25.88
CA GLY A 81 -19.39 -0.22 27.27
C GLY A 81 -18.85 -1.17 28.33
N HIS A 82 -18.46 -2.39 27.96
CA HIS A 82 -17.87 -3.40 28.86
C HIS A 82 -16.45 -3.76 28.41
N GLY A 83 -15.68 -2.75 28.02
CA GLY A 83 -14.39 -2.91 27.34
C GLY A 83 -13.31 -3.55 28.21
N ASN A 84 -13.23 -4.87 28.22
CA ASN A 84 -12.00 -5.53 28.64
C ASN A 84 -10.96 -5.30 27.54
N ILE A 85 -9.73 -4.92 27.92
CA ILE A 85 -8.60 -4.68 26.99
C ILE A 85 -8.43 -5.88 26.04
N GLU A 86 -8.68 -7.10 26.52
CA GLU A 86 -8.62 -8.33 25.74
C GLU A 86 -9.56 -8.32 24.53
N THR A 87 -10.82 -7.92 24.70
CA THR A 87 -11.82 -7.88 23.60
C THR A 87 -11.47 -6.81 22.58
N ALA A 88 -10.94 -5.66 23.01
CA ALA A 88 -10.46 -4.62 22.12
C ALA A 88 -9.26 -5.09 21.29
N VAL A 89 -8.29 -5.79 21.91
CA VAL A 89 -7.15 -6.37 21.19
C VAL A 89 -7.59 -7.45 20.21
N GLU A 90 -8.56 -8.29 20.61
CA GLU A 90 -9.10 -9.35 19.76
C GLU A 90 -9.82 -8.80 18.52
N SER A 91 -10.64 -7.75 18.68
CA SER A 91 -11.37 -7.15 17.56
C SER A 91 -10.42 -6.52 16.52
N ILE A 92 -9.37 -5.82 16.97
CA ILE A 92 -8.32 -5.29 16.09
C ILE A 92 -7.59 -6.42 15.36
N LYS A 93 -7.22 -7.51 16.07
CA LYS A 93 -6.58 -8.68 15.44
C LYS A 93 -7.47 -9.35 14.39
N LYS A 94 -8.79 -9.31 14.58
CA LYS A 94 -9.77 -9.88 13.65
C LYS A 94 -10.06 -8.97 12.44
N GLY A 95 -9.56 -7.73 12.44
CA GLY A 95 -9.61 -6.81 11.31
C GLY A 95 -10.46 -5.56 11.53
N ALA A 96 -10.89 -5.28 12.77
CA ALA A 96 -11.50 -3.99 13.07
C ALA A 96 -10.49 -2.85 12.84
N PHE A 97 -11.00 -1.69 12.39
CA PHE A 97 -10.20 -0.50 12.15
C PHE A 97 -9.75 0.15 13.46
N ASP A 98 -10.68 0.32 14.40
CA ASP A 98 -10.45 0.94 15.70
C ASP A 98 -11.50 0.43 16.70
N PHE A 99 -11.29 0.73 17.97
CA PHE A 99 -12.20 0.43 19.07
C PHE A 99 -12.49 1.70 19.89
N ILE A 100 -13.75 1.92 20.25
CA ILE A 100 -14.21 3.04 21.07
C ILE A 100 -14.95 2.51 22.30
N GLU A 101 -14.53 2.95 23.48
CA GLU A 101 -15.20 2.63 24.73
C GLU A 101 -16.40 3.56 24.96
N LYS A 102 -17.53 3.03 25.46
CA LYS A 102 -18.65 3.84 25.95
C LYS A 102 -18.32 4.29 27.39
N PRO A 103 -18.54 5.56 27.78
CA PRO A 103 -19.27 6.61 27.05
C PRO A 103 -18.44 7.22 25.91
N ILE A 104 -19.10 7.46 24.78
CA ILE A 104 -18.46 7.92 23.54
C ILE A 104 -18.06 9.40 23.71
N ASP A 105 -16.75 9.67 23.69
CA ASP A 105 -16.23 11.03 23.60
C ASP A 105 -16.36 11.57 22.16
N LEU A 106 -16.94 12.75 22.02
CA LEU A 106 -17.19 13.39 20.73
C LEU A 106 -15.90 13.60 19.92
N ASN A 107 -14.84 14.10 20.57
CA ASN A 107 -13.57 14.36 19.88
C ASN A 107 -12.94 13.05 19.40
N ARG A 108 -12.99 12.00 20.23
CA ARG A 108 -12.51 10.67 19.87
C ARG A 108 -13.27 10.12 18.67
N LEU A 109 -14.60 10.20 18.68
CA LEU A 109 -15.44 9.75 17.57
C LEU A 109 -15.05 10.47 16.26
N LEU A 110 -14.97 11.80 16.27
CA LEU A 110 -14.65 12.59 15.07
C LEU A 110 -13.26 12.28 14.52
N VAL A 111 -12.27 12.09 15.40
CA VAL A 111 -10.91 11.68 15.01
C VAL A 111 -10.93 10.28 14.37
N THR A 112 -11.64 9.33 14.97
CA THR A 112 -11.76 7.97 14.43
C THR A 112 -12.49 7.96 13.08
N VAL A 113 -13.58 8.73 12.92
CA VAL A 113 -14.29 8.90 11.64
C VAL A 113 -13.35 9.44 10.58
N ARG A 114 -12.66 10.55 10.87
CA ARG A 114 -11.71 11.16 9.93
C ARG A 114 -10.63 10.17 9.52
N ASN A 115 -9.98 9.51 10.48
CA ASN A 115 -8.91 8.55 10.19
C ASN A 115 -9.41 7.32 9.40
N ALA A 116 -10.63 6.84 9.68
CA ALA A 116 -11.20 5.71 8.97
C ALA A 116 -11.55 6.06 7.51
N LEU A 117 -12.11 7.25 7.28
CA LEU A 117 -12.40 7.77 5.95
C LEU A 117 -11.11 8.11 5.18
N ASP A 118 -10.10 8.68 5.85
CA ASP A 118 -8.78 8.97 5.26
C ASP A 118 -8.06 7.66 4.89
N LYS A 119 -8.19 6.58 5.68
CA LYS A 119 -7.66 5.26 5.31
C LYS A 119 -8.40 4.67 4.12
N SER A 120 -9.71 4.90 3.99
CA SER A 120 -10.45 4.54 2.77
C SER A 120 -9.87 5.26 1.54
N ILE A 121 -9.50 6.53 1.67
CA ILE A 121 -8.84 7.30 0.61
C ILE A 121 -7.42 6.77 0.34
N LEU A 122 -6.59 6.54 1.36
CA LEU A 122 -5.20 6.06 1.20
C LEU A 122 -5.11 4.61 0.67
N VAL A 123 -6.02 3.72 1.08
CA VAL A 123 -6.11 2.34 0.56
C VAL A 123 -6.69 2.33 -0.85
N ALA A 124 -7.71 3.16 -1.13
CA ALA A 124 -8.22 3.32 -2.48
C ALA A 124 -7.16 3.95 -3.41
N GLU A 125 -6.39 4.92 -2.93
CA GLU A 125 -5.36 5.60 -3.70
C GLU A 125 -4.15 4.68 -3.94
N THR A 126 -3.70 3.90 -2.95
CA THR A 126 -2.68 2.86 -3.19
C THR A 126 -3.19 1.75 -4.11
N LYS A 127 -4.46 1.35 -4.05
CA LYS A 127 -5.04 0.34 -4.94
C LYS A 127 -5.28 0.87 -6.35
N ILE A 128 -5.66 2.14 -6.51
CA ILE A 128 -5.83 2.82 -7.80
C ILE A 128 -4.47 3.14 -8.42
N LEU A 129 -3.48 3.57 -7.65
CA LEU A 129 -2.09 3.76 -8.10
C LEU A 129 -1.49 2.42 -8.50
N LYS A 130 -1.59 1.37 -7.66
CA LYS A 130 -1.15 0.01 -8.02
C LYS A 130 -1.87 -0.51 -9.27
N LYS A 131 -3.18 -0.28 -9.43
CA LYS A 131 -3.94 -0.66 -10.64
C LYS A 131 -3.60 0.17 -11.87
N LYS A 132 -3.37 1.49 -11.76
CA LYS A 132 -2.95 2.35 -12.88
C LYS A 132 -1.54 2.03 -13.33
N VAL A 133 -0.62 1.80 -12.38
CA VAL A 133 0.76 1.38 -12.63
C VAL A 133 0.77 -0.03 -13.26
N ALA A 134 -0.01 -0.98 -12.78
CA ALA A 134 -0.14 -2.31 -13.40
C ALA A 134 -0.70 -2.26 -14.84
N LYS A 135 -1.53 -1.25 -15.16
CA LYS A 135 -2.11 -1.08 -16.51
C LYS A 135 -1.14 -0.42 -17.50
N HIS A 136 -0.14 0.32 -17.02
CA HIS A 136 0.87 0.98 -17.86
C HIS A 136 2.03 0.07 -18.29
N HIS A 137 2.31 -1.00 -17.53
CA HIS A 137 3.44 -1.90 -17.78
C HIS A 137 3.04 -3.24 -18.40
N GLN A 138 1.91 -3.29 -19.10
CA GLN A 138 1.51 -4.50 -19.79
C GLN A 138 2.26 -4.62 -21.12
N MET A 139 3.01 -5.71 -21.30
CA MET A 139 3.57 -6.05 -22.61
C MET A 139 2.43 -6.38 -23.58
N ILE A 140 2.20 -5.52 -24.58
CA ILE A 140 1.15 -5.68 -25.60
C ILE A 140 1.76 -6.38 -26.83
N GLY A 141 0.94 -7.18 -27.51
CA GLY A 141 1.33 -7.88 -28.74
C GLY A 141 1.41 -9.40 -28.55
N GLN A 142 1.20 -10.12 -29.65
CA GLN A 142 1.14 -11.59 -29.70
C GLN A 142 2.14 -12.18 -30.71
N SER A 143 3.10 -11.39 -31.19
CA SER A 143 4.11 -11.88 -32.12
C SER A 143 4.99 -12.96 -31.45
N GLU A 144 5.53 -13.87 -32.26
CA GLU A 144 6.39 -14.95 -31.76
C GLU A 144 7.60 -14.42 -30.97
N ALA A 145 8.18 -13.30 -31.40
CA ALA A 145 9.29 -12.64 -30.70
C ALA A 145 8.88 -12.16 -29.30
N ILE A 146 7.70 -11.53 -29.16
CA ILE A 146 7.17 -11.09 -27.87
C ILE A 146 6.85 -12.30 -26.97
N GLN A 147 6.32 -13.39 -27.52
CA GLN A 147 6.09 -14.62 -26.75
C GLN A 147 7.39 -15.23 -26.24
N LYS A 148 8.48 -15.20 -27.02
CA LYS A 148 9.81 -15.63 -26.55
C LYS A 148 10.30 -14.79 -25.37
N VAL A 149 10.12 -13.46 -25.44
CA VAL A 149 10.47 -12.56 -24.33
C VAL A 149 9.63 -12.86 -23.09
N ARG A 150 8.31 -13.01 -23.22
CA ARG A 150 7.42 -13.39 -22.10
C ARG A 150 7.85 -14.69 -21.42
N ASN A 151 8.08 -15.73 -22.21
CA ASN A 151 8.53 -17.03 -21.68
C ASN A 151 9.89 -16.92 -20.97
N MET A 152 10.77 -16.01 -21.40
CA MET A 152 12.04 -15.77 -20.74
C MET A 152 11.87 -15.03 -19.43
N ILE A 153 10.99 -14.01 -19.39
CA ILE A 153 10.64 -13.29 -18.17
C ILE A 153 10.08 -14.27 -17.14
N GLU A 154 9.11 -15.11 -17.50
CA GLU A 154 8.50 -16.09 -16.58
C GLU A 154 9.51 -17.06 -15.96
N ARG A 155 10.55 -17.43 -16.71
CA ARG A 155 11.60 -18.35 -16.23
C ARG A 155 12.64 -17.66 -15.35
N VAL A 156 12.98 -16.42 -15.66
CA VAL A 156 14.08 -15.69 -15.01
C VAL A 156 13.61 -14.89 -13.79
N ALA A 157 12.38 -14.36 -13.82
CA ALA A 157 11.81 -13.55 -12.75
C ALA A 157 11.91 -14.18 -11.33
N PRO A 158 11.64 -15.48 -11.10
CA PRO A 158 11.75 -16.07 -9.76
C PRO A 158 13.20 -16.34 -9.30
N THR A 159 14.21 -16.00 -10.11
CA THR A 159 15.63 -16.23 -9.80
C THR A 159 16.33 -14.96 -9.33
N ASP A 160 17.46 -15.10 -8.64
CA ASP A 160 18.35 -13.98 -8.28
C ASP A 160 19.38 -13.64 -9.39
N ALA A 161 19.15 -14.12 -10.62
CA ALA A 161 20.05 -13.87 -11.73
C ALA A 161 20.00 -12.40 -12.17
N ARG A 162 21.17 -11.86 -12.55
CA ARG A 162 21.26 -10.53 -13.14
C ARG A 162 20.85 -10.60 -14.60
N VAL A 163 20.00 -9.66 -15.00
CA VAL A 163 19.43 -9.62 -16.35
C VAL A 163 19.95 -8.40 -17.10
N LEU A 164 20.49 -8.64 -18.30
CA LEU A 164 20.81 -7.58 -19.25
C LEU A 164 19.69 -7.52 -20.30
N ILE A 165 19.06 -6.36 -20.43
CA ILE A 165 17.98 -6.11 -21.39
C ILE A 165 18.52 -5.24 -22.51
N THR A 166 18.48 -5.75 -23.74
CA THR A 166 18.98 -5.04 -24.94
C THR A 166 17.84 -4.78 -25.92
N GLY A 167 17.92 -3.66 -26.63
CA GLY A 167 16.96 -3.29 -27.67
C GLY A 167 17.06 -1.80 -27.98
N ASP A 168 16.56 -1.40 -29.15
CA ASP A 168 16.55 -0.01 -29.58
C ASP A 168 15.70 0.88 -28.66
N ASN A 169 15.83 2.20 -28.83
CA ASN A 169 15.07 3.16 -28.04
C ASN A 169 13.56 3.03 -28.30
N GLY A 170 12.77 3.03 -27.22
CA GLY A 170 11.31 2.88 -27.30
C GLY A 170 10.81 1.44 -27.52
N THR A 171 11.68 0.42 -27.49
CA THR A 171 11.26 -0.99 -27.66
C THR A 171 10.61 -1.63 -26.42
N GLY A 172 10.50 -0.89 -25.31
CA GLY A 172 9.85 -1.36 -24.08
C GLY A 172 10.77 -2.10 -23.10
N LYS A 173 12.07 -1.76 -23.07
CA LYS A 173 13.04 -2.33 -22.10
C LYS A 173 12.59 -2.17 -20.64
N GLU A 174 12.07 -0.99 -20.31
CA GLU A 174 11.48 -0.68 -18.99
C GLU A 174 10.30 -1.60 -18.63
N VAL A 175 9.45 -1.92 -19.62
CA VAL A 175 8.33 -2.87 -19.44
C VAL A 175 8.85 -4.27 -19.12
N VAL A 176 9.93 -4.70 -19.78
CA VAL A 176 10.59 -5.99 -19.48
C VAL A 176 11.13 -6.01 -18.05
N ALA A 177 11.86 -4.95 -17.65
CA ALA A 177 12.42 -4.83 -16.30
C ALA A 177 11.32 -4.88 -15.22
N ARG A 178 10.21 -4.17 -15.47
CA ARG A 178 9.06 -4.15 -14.57
C ARG A 178 8.43 -5.53 -14.41
N LEU A 179 8.22 -6.25 -15.52
CA LEU A 179 7.62 -7.59 -15.48
C LEU A 179 8.53 -8.61 -14.78
N LEU A 180 9.85 -8.47 -14.91
CA LEU A 180 10.81 -9.28 -14.14
C LEU A 180 10.67 -9.03 -12.64
N TYR A 181 10.58 -7.77 -12.21
CA TYR A 181 10.36 -7.42 -10.81
C TYR A 181 9.02 -7.96 -10.29
N GLU A 182 7.91 -7.75 -11.02
CA GLU A 182 6.57 -8.16 -10.61
C GLU A 182 6.43 -9.69 -10.49
N GLY A 183 7.13 -10.44 -11.36
CA GLY A 183 7.20 -11.90 -11.31
C GLY A 183 8.23 -12.49 -10.34
N SER A 184 9.00 -11.66 -9.64
CA SER A 184 10.05 -12.10 -8.73
C SER A 184 9.55 -12.39 -7.31
N HIS A 185 10.35 -13.08 -6.51
CA HIS A 185 10.11 -13.24 -5.07
C HIS A 185 10.25 -11.94 -4.27
N ARG A 186 10.72 -10.86 -4.91
CA ARG A 186 10.96 -9.54 -4.30
C ARG A 186 9.93 -8.50 -4.74
N ASN A 187 8.80 -8.92 -5.29
CA ASN A 187 7.77 -8.03 -5.86
C ASN A 187 7.07 -7.11 -4.82
N GLU A 188 7.27 -7.34 -3.52
CA GLU A 188 6.83 -6.45 -2.43
C GLU A 188 7.96 -5.55 -1.88
N ALA A 189 9.21 -5.79 -2.26
CA ALA A 189 10.39 -5.04 -1.84
C ALA A 189 10.61 -3.78 -2.71
N PRO A 190 11.52 -2.86 -2.37
CA PRO A 190 11.74 -1.66 -3.16
C PRO A 190 12.13 -1.97 -4.62
N TYR A 191 11.51 -1.27 -5.56
CA TYR A 191 11.90 -1.25 -6.97
C TYR A 191 12.39 0.16 -7.33
N VAL A 192 13.69 0.27 -7.60
CA VAL A 192 14.37 1.55 -7.84
C VAL A 192 14.81 1.62 -9.30
N GLU A 193 14.28 2.59 -10.03
CA GLU A 193 14.69 2.87 -11.41
C GLU A 193 15.67 4.03 -11.46
N VAL A 194 16.72 3.88 -12.26
CA VAL A 194 17.73 4.91 -12.49
C VAL A 194 18.01 4.99 -13.98
N ASN A 195 17.64 6.12 -14.60
CA ASN A 195 18.10 6.43 -15.95
C ASN A 195 19.46 7.13 -15.85
N CYS A 196 20.51 6.44 -16.32
CA CYS A 196 21.89 6.92 -16.19
C CYS A 196 22.17 8.11 -17.11
N ALA A 197 21.52 8.18 -18.27
CA ALA A 197 21.65 9.29 -19.22
C ALA A 197 21.00 10.59 -18.70
N ALA A 198 20.01 10.50 -17.82
CA ALA A 198 19.32 11.65 -17.24
C ALA A 198 20.11 12.32 -16.10
N ILE A 199 21.15 11.67 -15.57
CA ILE A 199 21.96 12.17 -14.47
C ILE A 199 23.28 12.74 -15.03
N PRO A 200 23.67 13.97 -14.68
CA PRO A 200 24.97 14.50 -15.05
C PRO A 200 26.09 13.55 -14.63
N THR A 201 27.06 13.30 -15.52
CA THR A 201 28.16 12.35 -15.30
C THR A 201 28.93 12.62 -14.01
N GLU A 202 29.06 13.88 -13.61
CA GLU A 202 29.71 14.32 -12.37
C GLU A 202 28.96 13.88 -11.09
N LEU A 203 27.64 13.69 -11.19
CA LEU A 203 26.75 13.39 -10.07
C LEU A 203 26.31 11.93 -10.01
N ILE A 204 26.50 11.16 -11.08
CA ILE A 204 26.01 9.77 -11.17
C ILE A 204 26.53 8.88 -10.04
N GLU A 205 27.79 9.06 -9.66
CA GLU A 205 28.41 8.30 -8.57
C GLU A 205 27.74 8.63 -7.22
N SER A 206 27.54 9.92 -6.97
CA SER A 206 26.87 10.42 -5.75
C SER A 206 25.40 10.01 -5.69
N GLU A 207 24.70 9.93 -6.82
CA GLU A 207 23.32 9.45 -6.88
C GLU A 207 23.25 7.93 -6.64
N LEU A 208 24.12 7.14 -7.28
CA LEU A 208 24.09 5.68 -7.17
C LEU A 208 24.53 5.17 -5.80
N PHE A 209 25.65 5.69 -5.29
CA PHE A 209 26.31 5.17 -4.08
C PHE A 209 26.06 6.04 -2.84
N GLY A 210 25.55 7.25 -3.02
CA GLY A 210 25.42 8.22 -1.94
C GLY A 210 26.74 8.94 -1.65
N HIS A 211 26.71 9.83 -0.67
CA HIS A 211 27.92 10.49 -0.18
C HIS A 211 27.77 10.89 1.28
N GLU A 212 28.90 10.93 1.97
CA GLU A 212 29.01 11.53 3.30
C GLU A 212 29.17 13.06 3.21
N LYS A 213 28.80 13.74 4.28
CA LYS A 213 28.96 15.20 4.37
C LYS A 213 30.44 15.56 4.19
N GLY A 214 30.74 16.44 3.23
CA GLY A 214 32.10 16.90 2.94
C GLY A 214 32.89 16.04 1.94
N ALA A 215 32.27 15.04 1.29
CA ALA A 215 32.93 14.22 0.27
C ALA A 215 33.38 15.02 -0.98
N PHE A 216 32.71 16.12 -1.30
CA PHE A 216 33.09 17.08 -2.35
C PHE A 216 32.61 18.50 -2.00
N THR A 217 33.03 19.51 -2.76
CA THR A 217 32.79 20.95 -2.46
C THR A 217 31.32 21.32 -2.27
N SER A 218 30.40 20.59 -2.90
CA SER A 218 28.94 20.80 -2.80
C SER A 218 28.22 19.81 -1.85
N ALA A 219 28.94 18.96 -1.11
CA ALA A 219 28.40 17.92 -0.24
C ALA A 219 27.97 18.47 1.15
N ILE A 220 26.90 19.27 1.18
CA ILE A 220 26.43 19.99 2.39
C ILE A 220 25.79 19.04 3.42
N LYS A 221 25.22 17.91 2.99
CA LYS A 221 24.55 16.90 3.83
C LYS A 221 24.85 15.48 3.33
N GLN A 222 24.71 14.49 4.20
CA GLN A 222 24.76 13.08 3.83
C GLN A 222 23.59 12.75 2.88
N ARG A 223 23.84 11.90 1.89
CA ARG A 223 22.82 11.43 0.95
C ARG A 223 22.87 9.91 0.79
N ILE A 224 21.71 9.27 0.95
CA ILE A 224 21.49 7.85 0.73
C ILE A 224 21.47 7.57 -0.77
N GLY A 225 22.29 6.61 -1.22
CA GLY A 225 22.42 6.23 -2.63
C GLY A 225 21.27 5.37 -3.14
N LYS A 226 21.14 5.26 -4.47
CA LYS A 226 20.13 4.40 -5.11
C LYS A 226 20.29 2.91 -4.80
N PHE A 227 21.52 2.42 -4.69
CA PHE A 227 21.75 1.02 -4.29
C PHE A 227 21.27 0.73 -2.87
N GLU A 228 21.47 1.68 -1.95
CA GLU A 228 20.98 1.56 -0.57
C GLU A 228 19.45 1.66 -0.50
N GLN A 229 18.84 2.54 -1.31
CA GLN A 229 17.37 2.60 -1.44
C GLN A 229 16.77 1.31 -2.00
N ALA A 230 17.54 0.55 -2.77
CA ALA A 230 17.13 -0.71 -3.39
C ALA A 230 17.50 -1.95 -2.55
N ASP A 231 17.99 -1.76 -1.32
CA ASP A 231 18.40 -2.88 -0.46
C ASP A 231 17.22 -3.84 -0.20
N GLY A 232 17.52 -5.15 -0.26
CA GLY A 232 16.51 -6.22 -0.25
C GLY A 232 15.56 -6.26 -1.47
N GLY A 233 15.67 -5.31 -2.40
CA GLY A 233 14.77 -5.12 -3.52
C GLY A 233 15.40 -5.39 -4.88
N THR A 234 15.00 -4.59 -5.88
CA THR A 234 15.49 -4.62 -7.26
C THR A 234 15.87 -3.21 -7.71
N ILE A 235 17.03 -3.09 -8.34
CA ILE A 235 17.46 -1.85 -9.02
C ILE A 235 17.49 -2.08 -10.53
N PHE A 236 16.79 -1.24 -11.28
CA PHE A 236 16.86 -1.20 -12.74
C PHE A 236 17.70 0.00 -13.16
N LEU A 237 18.82 -0.29 -13.84
CA LEU A 237 19.71 0.73 -14.39
C LEU A 237 19.46 0.80 -15.89
N ASP A 238 18.85 1.89 -16.34
CA ASP A 238 18.62 2.17 -17.76
C ASP A 238 19.77 3.00 -18.34
N GLU A 239 20.06 2.78 -19.63
CA GLU A 239 21.17 3.44 -20.34
C GLU A 239 22.54 3.28 -19.63
N ILE A 240 22.85 2.07 -19.15
CA ILE A 240 24.11 1.78 -18.43
C ILE A 240 25.38 2.13 -19.22
N GLY A 241 25.28 2.26 -20.54
CA GLY A 241 26.38 2.70 -21.42
C GLY A 241 26.81 4.15 -21.19
N ASP A 242 25.91 5.00 -20.67
CA ASP A 242 26.19 6.41 -20.40
C ASP A 242 26.83 6.66 -19.03
N MET A 243 27.09 5.59 -18.25
CA MET A 243 27.80 5.70 -16.99
C MET A 243 29.28 6.07 -17.19
N SER A 244 29.82 6.90 -16.29
CA SER A 244 31.26 7.13 -16.21
C SER A 244 32.01 5.84 -15.89
N LEU A 245 33.27 5.74 -16.34
CA LEU A 245 34.14 4.59 -16.01
C LEU A 245 34.34 4.41 -14.49
N SER A 246 34.34 5.50 -13.71
CA SER A 246 34.42 5.44 -12.26
C SER A 246 33.18 4.78 -11.65
N ALA A 247 31.99 5.18 -12.11
CA ALA A 247 30.73 4.60 -11.66
C ALA A 247 30.63 3.12 -12.06
N GLN A 248 30.99 2.76 -13.29
CA GLN A 248 31.01 1.36 -13.74
C GLN A 248 31.92 0.48 -12.87
N THR A 249 33.08 1.00 -12.45
CA THR A 249 34.00 0.27 -11.57
C THR A 249 33.38 -0.01 -10.20
N LYS A 250 32.68 0.97 -9.61
CA LYS A 250 31.96 0.79 -8.34
C LYS A 250 30.75 -0.13 -8.48
N VAL A 251 29.98 -0.02 -9.57
CA VAL A 251 28.88 -0.94 -9.87
C VAL A 251 29.41 -2.36 -9.95
N LEU A 252 30.52 -2.59 -10.66
CA LEU A 252 31.13 -3.92 -10.76
C LEU A 252 31.47 -4.51 -9.39
N ARG A 253 32.00 -3.70 -8.45
CA ARG A 253 32.26 -4.14 -7.07
C ARG A 253 30.99 -4.52 -6.33
N VAL A 254 29.95 -3.69 -6.39
CA VAL A 254 28.64 -4.03 -5.79
C VAL A 254 28.12 -5.35 -6.36
N LEU A 255 28.28 -5.57 -7.67
CA LEU A 255 27.88 -6.82 -8.30
C LEU A 255 28.79 -8.00 -7.88
N GLN A 256 30.08 -7.82 -7.61
CA GLN A 256 30.93 -8.95 -7.23
C GLN A 256 30.86 -9.29 -5.74
N GLU A 257 30.83 -8.27 -4.89
CA GLU A 257 31.03 -8.38 -3.44
C GLU A 257 29.72 -8.20 -2.66
N ASN A 258 28.66 -7.68 -3.28
CA ASN A 258 27.43 -7.23 -2.62
C ASN A 258 27.69 -6.20 -1.50
N GLU A 259 28.77 -5.44 -1.60
CA GLU A 259 29.16 -4.40 -0.65
C GLU A 259 29.15 -3.01 -1.31
N LEU A 260 28.71 -2.01 -0.55
CA LEU A 260 28.72 -0.60 -0.98
C LEU A 260 29.92 0.13 -0.39
N THR A 261 30.78 0.65 -1.25
CA THR A 261 31.88 1.55 -0.85
C THR A 261 31.48 3.01 -1.07
N ARG A 262 31.49 3.83 -0.01
CA ARG A 262 31.19 5.27 -0.06
C ARG A 262 32.47 6.10 -0.01
#